data_AF-A0A947UN86-F1
#
_entry.id   AF-A0A947UN86-F1
#
_cell.length_a   1.000
_cell.length_b   1.000
_cell.length_c   1.000
_cell.angle_alpha   90.00
_cell.angle_beta   90.00
_cell.angle_gamma   90.00
#
_symmetry.space_group_name_H-M   'P 1'
#
loop_
_entity.id
_entity.type
_entity.pdbx_description
1 polymer ?
#
loop_
_entity_poly.entity_id
_entity_poly.type
_entity_poly.pdbx_seq_one_letter_code
_entity_poly.pdbx_strand_id
1 'polypeptide(L)'
;MKPVIRMFFKTVRVVLGPFVLLGDRLIRPKGIVRPSAEQQAIDARTQHLALYHFPPCPFCLKTRRTIRRLSLRIETCDAKNDPAHRAALIAGGGKPHVPCLRIT
;
A
#
# COMPACT_ATOMS: atom_id res chain seq x y z
N MET A 1 -13.90 -12.30 21.81
CA MET A 1 -12.48 -12.55 22.14
C MET A 1 -12.21 -12.02 23.54
N LYS A 2 -11.64 -12.82 24.45
CA LYS A 2 -11.33 -12.38 25.82
C LYS A 2 -10.47 -11.10 25.78
N PRO A 3 -10.73 -10.09 26.63
CA PRO A 3 -10.07 -8.78 26.57
C PRO A 3 -8.55 -8.87 26.61
N VAL A 4 -8.01 -9.86 27.34
CA VAL A 4 -6.58 -10.17 27.43
C VAL A 4 -5.96 -10.48 26.06
N ILE A 5 -6.63 -11.31 25.25
CA ILE A 5 -6.15 -11.70 23.91
C ILE A 5 -6.13 -10.49 22.98
N ARG A 6 -7.16 -9.64 23.06
CA ARG A 6 -7.25 -8.42 22.26
C ARG A 6 -6.13 -7.43 22.60
N MET A 7 -5.80 -7.29 23.88
CA MET A 7 -4.70 -6.44 24.35
C MET A 7 -3.35 -6.97 23.87
N PHE A 8 -3.11 -8.28 23.98
CA PHE A 8 -1.89 -8.92 23.48
C PHE A 8 -1.64 -8.62 21.99
N PHE A 9 -2.61 -8.91 21.11
CA PHE A 9 -2.45 -8.65 19.69
C PHE A 9 -2.32 -7.16 19.36
N LYS A 10 -2.96 -6.28 20.13
CA LYS A 10 -2.81 -4.82 19.97
C LYS A 10 -1.37 -4.41 20.25
N THR A 11 -0.78 -4.87 21.35
CA THR A 11 0.62 -4.60 21.71
C THR A 11 1.57 -5.15 20.65
N VAL A 12 1.39 -6.42 20.25
CA VAL A 12 2.20 -7.05 19.20
C VAL A 12 2.16 -6.25 17.90
N ARG A 13 0.98 -5.78 17.46
CA ARG A 13 0.85 -5.01 16.22
C ARG A 13 1.50 -3.63 16.30
N VAL A 14 1.45 -2.99 17.47
CA VAL A 14 2.10 -1.68 17.71
C VAL A 14 3.62 -1.82 17.69
N VAL A 15 4.17 -2.91 18.24
CA VAL A 15 5.61 -3.17 18.24
C VAL A 15 6.08 -3.64 16.86
N LEU A 16 5.47 -4.67 16.28
CA LEU A 16 5.90 -5.25 15.00
C LEU A 16 5.70 -4.32 13.80
N GLY A 17 4.70 -3.45 13.81
CA GLY A 17 4.38 -2.56 12.69
C GLY A 17 5.57 -1.69 12.25
N PRO A 18 6.19 -0.91 13.16
CA PRO A 18 7.41 -0.15 12.90
C PRO A 18 8.57 -1.01 12.38
N PHE A 19 8.84 -2.19 12.96
CA PHE A 19 9.92 -3.07 12.50
C PHE A 19 9.69 -3.56 11.06
N VAL A 20 8.47 -3.95 10.71
CA VAL A 20 8.12 -4.36 9.34
C VAL A 20 8.32 -3.20 8.36
N LEU A 21 7.91 -1.99 8.72
CA LEU A 21 8.08 -0.80 7.89
C LEU A 21 9.55 -0.39 7.73
N LEU A 22 10.33 -0.50 8.79
CA LEU A 22 11.77 -0.22 8.79
C LEU A 22 12.51 -1.24 7.92
N GLY A 23 12.23 -2.54 8.11
CA GLY A 23 12.78 -3.61 7.27
C GLY A 23 12.41 -3.44 5.80
N ASP A 24 11.17 -3.03 5.50
CA ASP A 24 10.80 -2.68 4.13
C ASP A 24 11.63 -1.52 3.59
N ARG A 25 11.86 -0.47 4.38
CA ARG A 25 12.67 0.68 3.95
C ARG A 25 14.11 0.27 3.62
N LEU A 26 14.69 -0.65 4.37
CA LEU A 26 16.05 -1.15 4.16
C LEU A 26 16.18 -2.05 2.93
N ILE A 27 15.19 -2.90 2.67
CA ILE A 27 15.22 -3.91 1.59
C ILE A 27 14.40 -3.44 0.37
N ARG A 28 14.25 -2.12 0.20
CA ARG A 28 13.48 -1.56 -0.92
C ARG A 28 14.22 -1.78 -2.24
N PRO A 29 13.56 -2.37 -3.26
CA PRO A 29 14.18 -2.56 -4.56
C PRO A 29 14.40 -1.23 -5.28
N LYS A 30 15.47 -1.14 -6.07
CA LYS A 30 15.66 -0.04 -7.03
C LYS A 30 14.64 -0.18 -8.16
N GLY A 31 14.15 0.96 -8.66
CA GLY A 31 13.26 0.99 -9.83
C GLY A 31 14.06 0.89 -11.13
N ILE A 32 13.42 0.41 -12.20
CA ILE A 32 14.00 0.47 -13.55
C ILE A 32 14.15 1.93 -14.00
N VAL A 33 15.27 2.21 -14.67
CA VAL A 33 15.57 3.52 -15.25
C VAL A 33 15.15 3.49 -16.71
N ARG A 34 14.35 4.47 -17.13
CA ARG A 34 13.88 4.64 -18.51
C ARG A 34 14.30 6.01 -19.04
N PRO A 35 14.39 6.18 -20.37
CA PRO A 35 14.44 7.51 -20.98
C PRO A 35 13.24 8.36 -20.54
N SER A 36 13.42 9.68 -20.47
CA SER A 36 12.40 10.61 -19.96
C SER A 36 11.07 10.53 -20.71
N ALA A 37 11.12 10.43 -22.05
CA ALA A 37 9.92 10.32 -22.89
C ALA A 37 9.11 9.05 -22.62
N GLU A 38 9.76 7.91 -22.45
CA GLU A 38 9.09 6.66 -22.10
C GLU A 38 8.50 6.70 -20.69
N GLN A 39 9.24 7.27 -19.74
CA GLN A 39 8.74 7.40 -18.37
C GLN A 39 7.49 8.29 -18.30
N GLN A 40 7.46 9.39 -19.04
CA GLN A 40 6.27 10.26 -19.13
C GLN A 40 5.07 9.52 -19.73
N ALA A 41 5.27 8.72 -20.78
CA ALA A 41 4.20 7.93 -21.38
C ALA A 41 3.63 6.89 -20.39
N ILE A 42 4.50 6.25 -19.59
CA ILE A 42 4.07 5.31 -18.54
C ILE A 42 3.37 6.04 -17.40
N ASP A 43 3.90 7.16 -16.93
CA ASP A 43 3.29 7.94 -15.86
C ASP A 43 1.90 8.46 -16.24
N ALA A 44 1.71 8.89 -17.49
CA ALA A 44 0.40 9.27 -18.03
C ALA A 44 -0.58 8.09 -18.09
N ARG A 45 -0.08 6.87 -18.34
CA ARG A 45 -0.90 5.65 -18.28
C ARG A 45 -1.18 5.18 -16.87
N THR A 46 -0.41 5.57 -15.86
CA THR A 46 -0.61 5.11 -14.48
C THR A 46 -1.28 6.16 -13.59
N GLN A 47 -1.47 7.39 -14.08
CA GLN A 47 -2.06 8.49 -13.33
C GLN A 47 -3.50 8.23 -12.86
N HIS A 48 -4.23 7.36 -13.55
CA HIS A 48 -5.60 6.98 -13.21
C HIS A 48 -5.68 5.76 -12.28
N LEU A 49 -4.52 5.31 -11.78
CA LEU A 49 -4.43 4.18 -10.85
C LEU A 49 -4.21 4.69 -9.42
N ALA A 50 -4.93 4.09 -8.48
CA ALA A 50 -4.73 4.33 -7.05
C ALA A 50 -4.69 3.01 -6.28
N LEU A 51 -3.70 2.85 -5.40
CA LEU A 51 -3.54 1.66 -4.56
C LEU A 51 -4.06 1.94 -3.14
N TYR A 52 -5.17 1.31 -2.78
CA TYR A 52 -5.61 1.21 -1.40
C TYR A 52 -4.75 0.22 -0.64
N HIS A 53 -4.17 0.66 0.47
CA HIS A 53 -3.25 -0.15 1.25
C HIS A 53 -3.34 0.12 2.74
N PHE A 54 -2.79 -0.82 3.54
CA PHE A 54 -2.46 -0.58 4.94
C PHE A 54 -0.93 -0.53 5.08
N PRO A 55 -0.35 0.42 5.85
CA PRO A 55 1.10 0.60 5.88
C PRO A 55 1.90 -0.66 6.29
N PRO A 56 1.59 -1.34 7.42
CA PRO A 56 2.36 -2.50 7.86
C PRO A 56 1.87 -3.83 7.26
N CYS A 57 1.04 -3.82 6.22
CA CYS A 57 0.51 -5.06 5.64
C CYS A 57 1.53 -5.72 4.70
N PRO A 58 1.92 -7.00 4.93
CA PRO A 58 2.94 -7.66 4.12
C PRO A 58 2.55 -7.79 2.65
N PHE A 59 1.29 -8.06 2.35
CA PHE A 59 0.78 -8.12 0.98
C PHE A 59 0.81 -6.76 0.29
N CYS A 60 0.44 -5.69 1.02
CA CYS A 60 0.54 -4.32 0.52
C CYS A 60 1.99 -3.94 0.22
N LEU A 61 2.93 -4.33 1.08
CA LEU A 61 4.36 -4.09 0.85
C LEU A 61 4.85 -4.82 -0.39
N LYS A 62 4.43 -6.08 -0.62
CA LYS A 62 4.75 -6.82 -1.85
C LYS A 62 4.31 -6.06 -3.10
N THR A 63 3.06 -5.57 -3.14
CA THR A 63 2.55 -4.78 -4.27
C THR A 63 3.30 -3.46 -4.44
N ARG A 64 3.55 -2.73 -3.35
CA ARG A 64 4.32 -1.47 -3.39
C ARG A 64 5.75 -1.66 -3.88
N ARG A 65 6.38 -2.80 -3.55
CA ARG A 65 7.70 -3.16 -4.08
C ARG A 65 7.64 -3.40 -5.58
N THR A 66 6.62 -4.06 -6.09
CA THR A 66 6.41 -4.24 -7.54
C THR A 66 6.21 -2.91 -8.26
N ILE A 67 5.36 -2.03 -7.72
CA ILE A 67 5.13 -0.68 -8.25
C ILE A 67 6.44 0.10 -8.33
N ARG A 68 7.25 0.07 -7.26
CA ARG A 68 8.57 0.71 -7.24
C ARG A 68 9.56 0.06 -8.20
N ARG A 69 9.62 -1.28 -8.27
CA ARG A 69 10.48 -2.00 -9.21
C ARG A 69 10.20 -1.55 -10.64
N LEU A 70 8.93 -1.42 -11.00
CA LEU A 70 8.50 -1.01 -12.33
C LEU A 70 8.54 0.51 -12.55
N SER A 71 8.99 1.29 -11.56
CA SER A 71 9.01 2.76 -11.57
C SER A 71 7.67 3.35 -12.03
N LEU A 72 6.55 2.85 -11.48
CA LEU A 72 5.22 3.34 -11.82
C LEU A 72 4.81 4.45 -10.85
N ARG A 73 4.28 5.55 -11.39
CA ARG A 73 3.68 6.62 -10.61
C ARG A 73 2.20 6.30 -10.34
N ILE A 74 1.94 5.77 -9.15
CA ILE A 74 0.59 5.36 -8.70
C ILE A 74 0.30 6.03 -7.35
N GLU A 75 -0.89 6.59 -7.20
CA GLU A 75 -1.35 7.18 -5.94
C GLU A 75 -1.51 6.09 -4.86
N THR A 76 -1.15 6.38 -3.61
CA THR A 76 -1.33 5.43 -2.50
C THR A 76 -2.32 5.98 -1.47
N CYS A 77 -3.43 5.25 -1.27
CA CYS A 77 -4.51 5.62 -0.38
C CYS A 77 -4.46 4.78 0.91
N ASP A 78 -4.18 5.39 2.06
CA ASP A 78 -4.09 4.68 3.36
C ASP A 78 -5.48 4.45 3.96
N ALA A 79 -6.10 3.32 3.62
CA ALA A 79 -7.42 2.95 4.12
C ALA A 79 -7.43 2.49 5.60
N LYS A 80 -6.27 2.46 6.28
CA LYS A 80 -6.19 2.14 7.72
C LYS A 80 -6.37 3.40 8.57
N ASN A 81 -5.69 4.46 8.19
CA ASN A 81 -5.64 5.70 8.96
C ASN A 81 -6.60 6.78 8.44
N ASP A 82 -7.01 6.68 7.17
CA ASP A 82 -7.98 7.59 6.56
C ASP A 82 -9.37 6.94 6.40
N PRO A 83 -10.40 7.41 7.14
CA PRO A 83 -11.76 6.93 7.02
C PRO A 83 -12.39 7.15 5.64
N ALA A 84 -12.04 8.23 4.94
CA ALA A 84 -12.58 8.55 3.62
C ALA A 84 -12.09 7.55 2.58
N HIS A 85 -10.78 7.23 2.60
CA HIS A 85 -10.24 6.16 1.74
C HIS A 85 -10.84 4.80 2.06
N ARG A 86 -11.07 4.50 3.34
CA ARG A 86 -11.74 3.26 3.75
C ARG A 86 -13.17 3.19 3.24
N ALA A 87 -13.93 4.27 3.36
CA ALA A 87 -15.30 4.35 2.86
C ALA A 87 -15.34 4.18 1.33
N ALA A 88 -14.46 4.87 0.61
CA ALA A 88 -14.34 4.74 -0.84
C ALA A 88 -13.96 3.31 -1.28
N LEU A 89 -13.03 2.66 -0.56
CA LEU A 89 -12.67 1.26 -0.81
C LEU A 89 -13.87 0.32 -0.63
N ILE A 90 -14.66 0.51 0.43
CA ILE A 90 -15.85 -0.31 0.67
C ILE A 90 -16.93 -0.01 -0.37
N ALA A 91 -17.13 1.25 -0.74
CA ALA A 91 -18.12 1.64 -1.75
C ALA A 91 -17.79 1.06 -3.13
N GLY A 92 -16.52 1.10 -3.56
CA GLY A 92 -16.11 0.57 -4.86
C GLY A 92 -15.84 -0.93 -4.87
N GLY A 93 -15.27 -1.49 -3.79
CA GLY A 93 -14.81 -2.88 -3.71
C GLY A 93 -15.65 -3.80 -2.82
N GLY A 94 -16.70 -3.29 -2.19
CA GLY A 94 -17.63 -4.02 -1.31
C GLY A 94 -17.08 -4.43 0.06
N LYS A 95 -15.76 -4.55 0.22
CA LYS A 95 -15.09 -4.99 1.46
C LYS A 95 -13.85 -4.15 1.75
N PRO A 96 -13.46 -3.97 3.02
CA PRO A 96 -12.22 -3.29 3.39
C PRO A 96 -10.98 -4.18 3.20
N HIS A 97 -10.90 -4.89 2.08
CA HIS A 97 -9.80 -5.80 1.76
C HIS A 97 -8.69 -5.06 1.02
N VAL A 98 -7.44 -5.28 1.43
CA VAL A 98 -6.25 -4.68 0.80
C VAL A 98 -5.18 -5.76 0.56
N PRO A 99 -4.29 -5.61 -0.44
CA PRO A 99 -4.17 -4.50 -1.38
C PRO A 99 -5.32 -4.48 -2.42
N CYS A 100 -5.81 -3.30 -2.76
CA CYS A 100 -6.82 -3.12 -3.81
C CYS A 100 -6.37 -2.00 -4.76
N LEU A 101 -6.35 -2.27 -6.06
CA LEU A 101 -6.00 -1.30 -7.09
C LEU A 101 -7.29 -0.76 -7.71
N ARG A 102 -7.50 0.55 -7.61
CA ARG A 102 -8.57 1.26 -8.31
C ARG A 102 -8.06 1.71 -9.67
N ILE A 103 -8.93 1.56 -10.66
CA ILE A 103 -8.73 2.04 -12.03
C ILE A 103 -9.90 3.00 -12.28
N THR A 104 -9.60 4.23 -12.69
CA THR A 104 -10.59 5.24 -13.09
C THR A 104 -10.51 5.55 -14.56
#